data_AF-A0A344UR35-F1
#
_entry.id   AF-A0A344UR35-F1
#
_cell.length_a   1.000
_cell.length_b   1.000
_cell.length_c   1.000
_cell.angle_alpha   90.00
_cell.angle_beta   90.00
_cell.angle_gamma   90.00
#
_symmetry.space_group_name_H-M   'P 1'
#
loop_
_entity.id
_entity.type
_entity.pdbx_description
1 polymer ?
#
loop_
_entity_poly.entity_id
_entity_poly.type
_entity_poly.pdbx_seq_one_letter_code
_entity_poly.pdbx_strand_id
1 'polypeptide(L)'
;MDAVSTQQGLEHAVAAGGSVIHVDSPADVDLWLPRRGVSLFDGGAMIHVHGRSRIVLADGTAIAHDEATVTCGPDAVVSAADRVTVFGSGVVNASGDAHVIADGSASVTAWDRVHVELTGAATATVSGEVIVDAAHDSRVRAGGLAQVGLRDDAMCLVRGMAPDGGVRVTSLDAVWEAEEGKVCSASGDVSTLADPYTWCRMFHVGITGGVATVFKAVDAFWTTARAARAGVFYRPGTLPQAPDWVDDDVAGHGLHFSPTPFQAREVVRSCARVVSCGVLVAELRPVSDDVCKAPRVVRACEVVDE
;
A
#
# COMPACT_ATOMS: atom_id res chain seq x y z
N MET A 1 4.83 7.39 -35.83
CA MET A 1 5.01 6.18 -35.01
C MET A 1 3.75 5.37 -35.21
N ASP A 2 3.87 4.13 -35.64
CA ASP A 2 2.69 3.31 -35.94
C ASP A 2 2.11 2.82 -34.63
N ALA A 3 0.89 3.23 -34.32
CA ALA A 3 0.17 2.77 -33.15
C ALA A 3 -0.34 1.35 -33.40
N VAL A 4 -0.23 0.52 -32.37
CA VAL A 4 -0.71 -0.85 -32.35
C VAL A 4 -2.20 -0.85 -32.03
N SER A 5 -2.99 -1.45 -32.92
CA SER A 5 -4.44 -1.55 -32.78
C SER A 5 -4.95 -2.99 -32.70
N THR A 6 -4.06 -3.99 -32.81
CA THR A 6 -4.40 -5.42 -32.85
C THR A 6 -3.44 -6.26 -32.02
N GLN A 7 -3.90 -7.44 -31.57
CA GLN A 7 -3.09 -8.38 -30.79
C GLN A 7 -1.81 -8.81 -31.53
N GLN A 8 -1.94 -9.13 -32.83
CA GLN A 8 -0.79 -9.52 -33.65
C GLN A 8 0.23 -8.38 -33.78
N GLY A 9 -0.25 -7.13 -33.93
CA GLY A 9 0.61 -5.96 -33.96
C GLY A 9 1.37 -5.75 -32.64
N LEU A 10 0.70 -6.03 -31.52
CA LEU A 10 1.29 -5.92 -30.19
C LEU A 10 2.38 -6.95 -29.97
N GLU A 11 2.11 -8.21 -30.30
CA GLU A 11 3.07 -9.31 -30.22
C GLU A 11 4.31 -9.03 -31.07
N HIS A 12 4.12 -8.51 -32.28
CA HIS A 12 5.23 -8.12 -33.16
C HIS A 12 6.04 -6.96 -32.58
N ALA A 13 5.39 -5.93 -32.04
CA ALA A 13 6.06 -4.78 -31.42
C ALA A 13 6.88 -5.19 -30.18
N VAL A 14 6.36 -6.10 -29.36
CA VAL A 14 7.07 -6.68 -28.20
C VAL A 14 8.26 -7.52 -28.67
N ALA A 15 8.07 -8.39 -29.66
CA ALA A 15 9.15 -9.23 -30.20
C ALA A 15 10.28 -8.42 -30.86
N ALA A 16 9.96 -7.23 -31.40
CA ALA A 16 10.93 -6.32 -31.97
C ALA A 16 11.83 -5.63 -30.93
N GLY A 17 11.53 -5.77 -29.63
CA GLY A 17 12.33 -5.18 -28.55
C GLY A 17 12.26 -3.65 -28.52
N GLY A 18 11.13 -3.07 -28.93
CA GLY A 18 10.92 -1.63 -28.88
C GLY A 18 10.95 -1.11 -27.44
N SER A 19 11.51 0.09 -27.22
CA SER A 19 11.54 0.72 -25.88
C SER A 19 10.19 1.31 -25.48
N VAL A 20 9.36 1.70 -26.46
CA VAL A 20 8.02 2.26 -26.24
C VAL A 20 7.06 1.69 -27.28
N ILE A 21 5.90 1.20 -26.83
CA ILE A 21 4.83 0.69 -27.68
C ILE A 21 3.60 1.57 -27.48
N HIS A 22 3.13 2.21 -28.56
CA HIS A 22 1.91 2.99 -28.55
C HIS A 22 0.73 2.10 -28.92
N VAL A 23 -0.29 2.04 -28.08
CA VAL A 23 -1.54 1.33 -28.29
C VAL A 23 -2.65 2.35 -28.55
N ASP A 24 -3.28 2.20 -29.70
CA ASP A 24 -4.47 2.94 -30.12
C ASP A 24 -5.41 1.95 -30.82
N SER A 25 -6.22 1.27 -30.02
CA SER A 25 -7.16 0.25 -30.47
C SER A 25 -8.60 0.73 -30.32
N PRO A 26 -9.52 0.19 -31.14
CA PRO A 26 -10.95 0.31 -30.87
C PRO A 26 -11.30 -0.16 -29.45
N ALA A 27 -12.34 0.45 -28.86
CA ALA A 27 -12.73 0.22 -27.46
C ALA A 27 -13.30 -1.18 -27.18
N ASP A 28 -13.64 -1.93 -28.22
CA ASP A 28 -14.15 -3.30 -28.16
C ASP A 28 -13.06 -4.37 -28.31
N VAL A 29 -11.79 -3.94 -28.44
CA VAL A 29 -10.64 -4.83 -28.56
C VAL A 29 -9.82 -4.80 -27.28
N ASP A 30 -9.79 -5.93 -26.58
CA ASP A 30 -8.86 -6.14 -25.46
C ASP A 30 -7.53 -6.68 -26.00
N LEU A 31 -6.44 -5.95 -25.78
CA LEU A 31 -5.10 -6.41 -26.10
C LEU A 31 -4.45 -7.04 -24.88
N TRP A 32 -3.84 -8.21 -25.05
CA TRP A 32 -3.34 -9.04 -23.95
C TRP A 32 -1.82 -9.12 -23.96
N LEU A 33 -1.23 -8.87 -22.79
CA LEU A 33 0.19 -9.05 -22.52
C LEU A 33 0.40 -10.09 -21.39
N PRO A 34 0.31 -11.38 -21.74
CA PRO A 34 0.54 -12.47 -20.80
C PRO A 34 2.04 -12.72 -20.66
N ARG A 35 2.71 -11.99 -19.76
CA ARG A 35 4.08 -12.23 -19.22
C ARG A 35 5.11 -12.84 -20.18
N ARG A 36 6.08 -12.03 -20.65
CA ARG A 36 7.47 -12.44 -21.04
C ARG A 36 8.32 -11.34 -21.71
N GLY A 37 7.82 -10.11 -21.88
CA GLY A 37 8.50 -9.13 -22.75
C GLY A 37 8.75 -7.73 -22.18
N VAL A 38 8.25 -7.42 -20.98
CA VAL A 38 8.21 -6.03 -20.48
C VAL A 38 8.58 -5.94 -19.00
N SER A 39 9.84 -6.27 -18.68
CA SER A 39 10.45 -5.98 -17.37
C SER A 39 11.37 -4.76 -17.47
N LEU A 40 11.12 -3.72 -16.67
CA LEU A 40 12.02 -2.55 -16.56
C LEU A 40 13.46 -2.93 -16.15
N PHE A 41 13.63 -4.08 -15.48
CA PHE A 41 14.93 -4.52 -14.99
C PHE A 41 15.79 -5.20 -16.09
N ASP A 42 15.18 -5.56 -17.23
CA ASP A 42 15.85 -6.20 -18.38
C ASP A 42 15.72 -5.41 -19.69
N GLY A 43 15.29 -4.14 -19.64
CA GLY A 43 15.14 -3.29 -20.85
C GLY A 43 13.83 -3.48 -21.62
N GLY A 44 12.76 -3.89 -20.92
CA GLY A 44 11.42 -4.06 -21.46
C GLY A 44 10.74 -2.76 -21.91
N ALA A 45 9.82 -2.90 -22.88
CA ALA A 45 9.02 -1.80 -23.44
C ALA A 45 8.09 -1.12 -22.43
N MET A 46 7.98 0.21 -22.51
CA MET A 46 6.93 1.00 -21.87
C MET A 46 5.72 1.09 -22.79
N ILE A 47 4.52 0.85 -22.26
CA ILE A 47 3.31 0.83 -23.08
C ILE A 47 2.52 2.11 -22.88
N HIS A 48 2.34 2.88 -23.94
CA HIS A 48 1.46 4.04 -23.91
C HIS A 48 0.10 3.66 -24.48
N VAL A 49 -0.94 3.76 -23.68
CA VAL A 49 -2.32 3.41 -24.04
C VAL A 49 -3.10 4.70 -24.24
N HIS A 50 -3.61 4.91 -25.46
CA HIS A 50 -4.27 6.14 -25.87
C HIS A 50 -5.73 5.92 -26.23
N GLY A 51 -6.48 7.02 -26.35
CA GLY A 51 -7.86 7.00 -26.84
C GLY A 51 -8.77 6.18 -25.94
N ARG A 52 -9.50 5.23 -26.53
CA ARG A 52 -10.42 4.34 -25.82
C ARG A 52 -9.90 2.91 -25.72
N SER A 53 -8.59 2.73 -25.91
CA SER A 53 -7.96 1.42 -25.98
C SER A 53 -8.13 0.64 -24.68
N ARG A 54 -8.17 -0.69 -24.80
CA ARG A 54 -8.21 -1.60 -23.65
C ARG A 54 -7.01 -2.53 -23.66
N ILE A 55 -6.33 -2.62 -22.52
CA ILE A 55 -5.18 -3.51 -22.38
C ILE A 55 -5.23 -4.30 -21.07
N VAL A 56 -4.83 -5.57 -21.16
CA VAL A 56 -4.63 -6.47 -20.02
C VAL A 56 -3.14 -6.72 -19.86
N LEU A 57 -2.60 -6.25 -18.74
CA LEU A 57 -1.18 -6.24 -18.40
C LEU A 57 -0.92 -7.17 -17.21
N ALA A 58 -0.36 -8.35 -17.45
CA ALA A 58 -0.08 -9.30 -16.36
C ALA A 58 1.12 -8.90 -15.48
N ASP A 59 2.09 -8.18 -16.07
CA ASP A 59 3.28 -7.58 -15.47
C ASP A 59 3.79 -6.42 -16.36
N GLY A 60 4.65 -5.54 -15.83
CA GLY A 60 5.29 -4.47 -16.61
C GLY A 60 4.73 -3.07 -16.36
N THR A 61 4.99 -2.13 -17.28
CA THR A 61 4.64 -0.71 -17.08
C THR A 61 3.79 -0.15 -18.22
N ALA A 62 2.66 0.45 -17.85
CA ALA A 62 1.79 1.18 -18.77
C ALA A 62 1.61 2.64 -18.33
N ILE A 63 1.55 3.53 -19.31
CA ILE A 63 1.06 4.89 -19.16
C ILE A 63 -0.22 4.99 -19.97
N ALA A 64 -1.34 5.23 -19.30
CA ALA A 64 -2.64 5.36 -19.91
C ALA A 64 -3.08 6.83 -19.93
N HIS A 65 -3.69 7.21 -21.03
CA HIS A 65 -4.17 8.56 -21.33
C HIS A 65 -5.63 8.51 -21.82
N ASP A 66 -6.26 9.67 -21.91
CA ASP A 66 -7.60 9.85 -22.49
C ASP A 66 -8.71 9.07 -21.78
N GLU A 67 -9.34 8.09 -22.44
CA GLU A 67 -10.43 7.23 -21.97
C GLU A 67 -9.99 5.74 -21.93
N ALA A 68 -8.68 5.49 -21.83
CA ALA A 68 -8.13 4.14 -21.88
C ALA A 68 -8.58 3.30 -20.66
N THR A 69 -8.67 1.98 -20.86
CA THR A 69 -8.91 1.02 -19.79
C THR A 69 -7.71 0.10 -19.64
N VAL A 70 -7.18 -0.02 -18.43
CA VAL A 70 -6.06 -0.91 -18.12
C VAL A 70 -6.51 -1.91 -17.06
N THR A 71 -6.39 -3.20 -17.35
CA THR A 71 -6.47 -4.27 -16.34
C THR A 71 -5.05 -4.71 -16.00
N CYS A 72 -4.62 -4.63 -14.76
CA CYS A 72 -3.24 -4.89 -14.37
C CYS A 72 -3.11 -5.92 -13.23
N GLY A 73 -2.13 -6.82 -13.38
CA GLY A 73 -1.79 -7.84 -12.38
C GLY A 73 -0.93 -7.29 -11.23
N PRO A 74 -0.57 -8.15 -10.26
CA PRO A 74 0.12 -7.73 -9.02
C PRO A 74 1.51 -7.13 -9.26
N ASP A 75 2.19 -7.54 -10.33
CA ASP A 75 3.53 -7.09 -10.66
C ASP A 75 3.55 -5.92 -11.67
N ALA A 76 2.38 -5.35 -11.97
CA ALA A 76 2.23 -4.27 -12.94
C ALA A 76 2.27 -2.89 -12.27
N VAL A 77 2.80 -1.91 -13.00
CA VAL A 77 2.84 -0.50 -12.64
C VAL A 77 2.08 0.30 -13.70
N VAL A 78 1.05 1.02 -13.28
CA VAL A 78 0.21 1.82 -14.19
C VAL A 78 0.24 3.28 -13.77
N SER A 79 0.56 4.17 -14.70
CA SER A 79 0.35 5.61 -14.56
C SER A 79 -0.87 6.01 -15.38
N ALA A 80 -1.88 6.56 -14.74
CA ALA A 80 -3.13 6.97 -15.36
C ALA A 80 -3.31 8.49 -15.25
N ALA A 81 -3.60 9.13 -16.37
CA ALA A 81 -3.98 10.53 -16.45
C ALA A 81 -5.32 10.67 -17.20
N ASP A 82 -6.04 11.76 -16.98
CA ASP A 82 -7.32 12.06 -17.63
C ASP A 82 -8.44 11.09 -17.20
N ARG A 83 -9.32 10.63 -18.10
CA ARG A 83 -10.49 9.78 -17.81
C ARG A 83 -10.18 8.28 -17.94
N VAL A 84 -9.03 7.87 -17.45
CA VAL A 84 -8.59 6.46 -17.51
C VAL A 84 -9.28 5.64 -16.44
N THR A 85 -9.67 4.41 -16.80
CA THR A 85 -10.14 3.39 -15.85
C THR A 85 -9.05 2.35 -15.62
N VAL A 86 -8.59 2.18 -14.37
CA VAL A 86 -7.63 1.13 -14.01
C VAL A 86 -8.28 0.10 -13.10
N PHE A 87 -8.25 -1.16 -13.52
CA PHE A 87 -8.57 -2.31 -12.68
C PHE A 87 -7.27 -3.00 -12.31
N GLY A 88 -6.94 -3.17 -11.04
CA GLY A 88 -5.80 -4.02 -10.75
C GLY A 88 -5.36 -4.19 -9.32
N SER A 89 -4.48 -5.17 -9.16
CA SER A 89 -3.91 -5.60 -7.88
C SER A 89 -2.45 -5.14 -7.70
N GLY A 90 -1.94 -4.30 -8.61
CA GLY A 90 -0.55 -3.82 -8.67
C GLY A 90 -0.36 -2.39 -8.13
N VAL A 91 0.59 -1.65 -8.69
CA VAL A 91 0.86 -0.25 -8.32
C VAL A 91 0.20 0.69 -9.32
N VAL A 92 -0.61 1.65 -8.83
CA VAL A 92 -1.33 2.62 -9.66
C VAL A 92 -1.01 4.05 -9.22
N ASN A 93 -0.57 4.89 -10.14
CA ASN A 93 -0.40 6.32 -9.96
C ASN A 93 -1.44 7.05 -10.80
N ALA A 94 -2.36 7.78 -10.19
CA ALA A 94 -3.50 8.39 -10.86
C ALA A 94 -3.56 9.91 -10.64
N SER A 95 -3.91 10.64 -11.70
CA SER A 95 -4.04 12.10 -11.69
C SER A 95 -5.12 12.58 -12.66
N GLY A 96 -5.48 13.87 -12.59
CA GLY A 96 -6.52 14.43 -13.46
C GLY A 96 -7.91 13.94 -13.04
N ASP A 97 -8.70 13.45 -13.99
CA ASP A 97 -10.10 13.00 -13.80
C ASP A 97 -10.25 11.46 -13.78
N ALA A 98 -9.22 10.76 -13.28
CA ALA A 98 -9.10 9.30 -13.43
C ALA A 98 -10.05 8.54 -12.49
N HIS A 99 -10.39 7.32 -12.89
CA HIS A 99 -11.14 6.36 -12.06
C HIS A 99 -10.30 5.10 -11.84
N VAL A 100 -10.07 4.76 -10.57
CA VAL A 100 -9.25 3.61 -10.19
C VAL A 100 -10.09 2.65 -9.36
N ILE A 101 -10.17 1.39 -9.78
CA ILE A 101 -10.77 0.30 -9.04
C ILE A 101 -9.64 -0.68 -8.69
N ALA A 102 -9.25 -0.69 -7.41
CA ALA A 102 -8.14 -1.48 -6.92
C ALA A 102 -8.61 -2.57 -5.95
N ASP A 103 -8.05 -3.77 -6.10
CA ASP A 103 -8.38 -4.93 -5.29
C ASP A 103 -7.14 -5.64 -4.71
N GLY A 104 -7.36 -6.70 -3.93
CA GLY A 104 -6.28 -7.57 -3.46
C GLY A 104 -5.29 -6.84 -2.54
N SER A 105 -4.06 -6.66 -2.98
CA SER A 105 -2.99 -5.96 -2.24
C SER A 105 -2.45 -4.75 -3.01
N ALA A 106 -3.30 -4.12 -3.83
CA ALA A 106 -2.92 -2.97 -4.64
C ALA A 106 -2.39 -1.78 -3.82
N SER A 107 -1.54 -0.97 -4.46
CA SER A 107 -1.07 0.30 -3.91
C SER A 107 -1.38 1.44 -4.88
N VAL A 108 -2.23 2.37 -4.44
CA VAL A 108 -2.70 3.51 -5.24
C VAL A 108 -2.13 4.81 -4.70
N THR A 109 -1.57 5.63 -5.57
CA THR A 109 -1.28 7.04 -5.26
C THR A 109 -2.14 7.89 -6.18
N ALA A 110 -3.03 8.72 -5.64
CA ALA A 110 -3.95 9.53 -6.42
C ALA A 110 -3.86 11.01 -6.04
N TRP A 111 -3.89 11.90 -7.03
CA TRP A 111 -3.93 13.34 -6.80
C TRP A 111 -4.84 14.09 -7.79
N ASP A 112 -5.16 15.35 -7.48
CA ASP A 112 -6.08 16.21 -8.24
C ASP A 112 -7.56 15.82 -8.10
N ARG A 113 -8.24 15.29 -9.14
CA ARG A 113 -9.69 15.00 -9.16
C ARG A 113 -9.99 13.54 -9.49
N VAL A 114 -9.44 12.64 -8.69
CA VAL A 114 -9.54 11.19 -8.94
C VAL A 114 -10.67 10.58 -8.12
N HIS A 115 -11.36 9.57 -8.67
CA HIS A 115 -12.22 8.66 -7.90
C HIS A 115 -11.52 7.31 -7.74
N VAL A 116 -11.39 6.85 -6.50
CA VAL A 116 -10.74 5.58 -6.16
C VAL A 116 -11.73 4.67 -5.43
N GLU A 117 -11.89 3.45 -5.89
CA GLU A 117 -12.60 2.37 -5.21
C GLU A 117 -11.57 1.31 -4.77
N LEU A 118 -11.54 1.01 -3.46
CA LEU A 118 -10.61 0.05 -2.87
C LEU A 118 -11.35 -1.11 -2.23
N THR A 119 -10.91 -2.32 -2.53
CA THR A 119 -11.38 -3.55 -1.90
C THR A 119 -10.21 -4.47 -1.52
N GLY A 120 -10.45 -5.43 -0.63
CA GLY A 120 -9.39 -6.31 -0.11
C GLY A 120 -8.44 -5.58 0.84
N ALA A 121 -7.15 -5.93 0.80
CA ALA A 121 -6.07 -5.29 1.56
C ALA A 121 -5.38 -4.16 0.77
N ALA A 122 -6.11 -3.50 -0.14
CA ALA A 122 -5.60 -2.43 -0.98
C ALA A 122 -5.30 -1.16 -0.16
N THR A 123 -4.30 -0.39 -0.60
CA THR A 123 -3.86 0.82 0.08
C THR A 123 -3.90 2.01 -0.86
N ALA A 124 -4.36 3.18 -0.39
CA ALA A 124 -4.28 4.42 -1.15
C ALA A 124 -3.66 5.57 -0.35
N THR A 125 -2.81 6.35 -1.01
CA THR A 125 -2.36 7.67 -0.57
C THR A 125 -2.95 8.71 -1.51
N VAL A 126 -3.76 9.62 -0.98
CA VAL A 126 -4.53 10.57 -1.79
C VAL A 126 -4.36 12.02 -1.35
N SER A 127 -4.35 12.94 -2.31
CA SER A 127 -4.33 14.39 -2.06
C SER A 127 -5.09 15.21 -3.11
N GLY A 128 -5.69 16.33 -2.72
CA GLY A 128 -6.53 17.14 -3.64
C GLY A 128 -8.01 16.82 -3.49
N GLU A 129 -8.80 17.03 -4.56
CA GLU A 129 -10.24 16.75 -4.64
C GLU A 129 -10.48 15.27 -5.01
N VAL A 130 -9.95 14.34 -4.20
CA VAL A 130 -10.08 12.90 -4.43
C VAL A 130 -11.25 12.32 -3.64
N ILE A 131 -12.06 11.49 -4.29
CA ILE A 131 -13.11 10.69 -3.65
C ILE A 131 -12.60 9.26 -3.51
N VAL A 132 -12.62 8.71 -2.29
CA VAL A 132 -12.24 7.32 -2.03
C VAL A 132 -13.40 6.55 -1.41
N ASP A 133 -13.86 5.49 -2.06
CA ASP A 133 -14.75 4.48 -1.50
C ASP A 133 -13.91 3.26 -1.10
N ALA A 134 -13.73 3.04 0.21
CA ALA A 134 -12.92 1.93 0.72
C ALA A 134 -13.78 0.92 1.50
N ALA A 135 -13.57 -0.37 1.20
CA ALA A 135 -14.23 -1.50 1.86
C ALA A 135 -13.23 -2.58 2.28
N HIS A 136 -13.64 -3.50 3.16
CA HIS A 136 -12.80 -4.57 3.70
C HIS A 136 -11.52 -4.04 4.40
N ASP A 137 -10.40 -4.76 4.34
CA ASP A 137 -9.10 -4.42 4.96
C ASP A 137 -8.35 -3.26 4.25
N SER A 138 -9.07 -2.38 3.56
CA SER A 138 -8.48 -1.28 2.79
C SER A 138 -7.95 -0.19 3.70
N ARG A 139 -6.82 0.43 3.33
CA ARG A 139 -6.21 1.55 4.09
C ARG A 139 -6.11 2.80 3.24
N VAL A 140 -6.63 3.92 3.75
CA VAL A 140 -6.57 5.22 3.07
C VAL A 140 -5.78 6.22 3.92
N ARG A 141 -4.78 6.85 3.30
CA ARG A 141 -4.10 8.05 3.81
C ARG A 141 -4.54 9.23 2.97
N ALA A 142 -5.37 10.10 3.53
CA ALA A 142 -5.93 11.24 2.83
C ALA A 142 -5.42 12.57 3.41
N GLY A 143 -5.07 13.51 2.54
CA GLY A 143 -4.74 14.89 2.89
C GLY A 143 -5.34 15.89 1.89
N GLY A 144 -5.41 17.17 2.24
CA GLY A 144 -6.08 18.18 1.40
C GLY A 144 -7.60 18.08 1.46
N LEU A 145 -8.29 18.43 0.37
CA LEU A 145 -9.76 18.43 0.24
C LEU A 145 -10.34 17.04 -0.11
N ALA A 146 -9.69 15.98 0.38
CA ALA A 146 -10.07 14.61 0.06
C ALA A 146 -11.31 14.17 0.87
N GLN A 147 -12.23 13.45 0.21
CA GLN A 147 -13.40 12.84 0.83
C GLN A 147 -13.23 11.32 0.89
N VAL A 148 -13.33 10.73 2.08
CA VAL A 148 -13.20 9.28 2.29
C VAL A 148 -14.52 8.70 2.82
N GLY A 149 -15.15 7.83 2.02
CA GLY A 149 -16.26 6.98 2.44
C GLY A 149 -15.75 5.61 2.89
N LEU A 150 -16.15 5.19 4.09
CA LEU A 150 -15.81 3.87 4.63
C LEU A 150 -17.03 2.97 4.63
N ARG A 151 -16.84 1.70 4.26
CA ARG A 151 -17.86 0.64 4.33
C ARG A 151 -17.26 -0.61 4.99
N ASP A 152 -18.13 -1.46 5.55
CA ASP A 152 -17.75 -2.71 6.22
C ASP A 152 -16.73 -2.49 7.36
N ASP A 153 -15.72 -3.36 7.50
CA ASP A 153 -14.66 -3.31 8.51
C ASP A 153 -13.53 -2.30 8.19
N ALA A 154 -13.73 -1.40 7.23
CA ALA A 154 -12.70 -0.47 6.76
C ALA A 154 -12.21 0.47 7.87
N MET A 155 -10.88 0.62 7.96
CA MET A 155 -10.22 1.47 8.96
C MET A 155 -9.66 2.75 8.33
N CYS A 156 -9.98 3.91 8.91
CA CYS A 156 -9.42 5.20 8.49
C CYS A 156 -8.53 5.79 9.57
N LEU A 157 -7.30 6.12 9.18
CA LEU A 157 -6.38 6.89 10.02
C LEU A 157 -6.31 8.33 9.49
N VAL A 158 -6.87 9.24 10.27
CA VAL A 158 -6.84 10.68 9.98
C VAL A 158 -5.68 11.31 10.73
N ARG A 159 -4.71 11.89 10.01
CA ARG A 159 -3.58 12.64 10.59
C ARG A 159 -3.51 14.05 10.02
N GLY A 160 -3.52 15.06 10.88
CA GLY A 160 -3.41 16.47 10.50
C GLY A 160 -4.76 17.19 10.35
N MET A 161 -4.74 18.51 10.50
CA MET A 161 -5.89 19.40 10.30
C MET A 161 -5.76 20.07 8.93
N ALA A 162 -6.83 20.07 8.13
CA ALA A 162 -6.93 20.96 6.99
C ALA A 162 -6.91 22.42 7.48
N PRO A 163 -6.35 23.40 6.73
CA PRO A 163 -6.29 24.82 7.14
C PRO A 163 -7.67 25.44 7.43
N ASP A 164 -8.72 24.83 6.90
CA ASP A 164 -10.15 25.13 7.03
C ASP A 164 -10.90 24.19 8.01
N GLY A 165 -10.20 23.25 8.66
CA GLY A 165 -10.57 22.76 9.99
C GLY A 165 -11.54 21.58 10.12
N GLY A 166 -11.68 20.68 9.14
CA GLY A 166 -12.55 19.51 9.35
C GLY A 166 -12.27 18.28 8.50
N VAL A 167 -12.33 17.10 9.12
CA VAL A 167 -12.31 15.80 8.43
C VAL A 167 -13.69 15.15 8.54
N ARG A 168 -14.55 15.30 7.53
CA ARG A 168 -15.91 14.76 7.57
C ARG A 168 -15.90 13.24 7.36
N VAL A 169 -16.17 12.48 8.43
CA VAL A 169 -16.45 11.03 8.35
C VAL A 169 -17.97 10.85 8.35
N THR A 170 -18.53 10.15 7.37
CA THR A 170 -19.97 9.87 7.27
C THR A 170 -20.18 8.36 7.16
N SER A 171 -20.92 7.77 8.10
CA SER A 171 -21.39 6.38 8.03
C SER A 171 -22.91 6.35 7.77
N LEU A 172 -23.41 5.28 7.16
CA LEU A 172 -24.78 5.15 6.63
C LEU A 172 -25.92 5.17 7.68
N ASP A 173 -25.62 5.12 8.99
CA ASP A 173 -26.62 4.89 10.05
C ASP A 173 -26.81 6.03 11.09
N ALA A 174 -26.43 7.28 10.80
CA ALA A 174 -26.57 8.39 11.77
C ALA A 174 -27.56 9.50 11.34
N VAL A 175 -28.41 9.93 12.28
CA VAL A 175 -29.34 11.07 12.14
C VAL A 175 -28.99 12.14 13.19
N TRP A 176 -28.82 13.42 12.78
CA TRP A 176 -29.32 14.66 13.43
C TRP A 176 -28.65 15.96 12.92
N GLU A 177 -29.24 17.12 13.28
CA GLU A 177 -28.90 18.48 12.81
C GLU A 177 -27.57 19.02 13.36
N ALA A 178 -26.79 19.69 12.51
CA ALA A 178 -25.42 20.16 12.80
C ALA A 178 -25.30 21.70 12.76
N GLU A 179 -24.45 22.26 13.65
CA GLU A 179 -23.89 23.61 13.52
C GLU A 179 -22.62 23.59 12.66
N GLU A 180 -22.44 24.66 11.87
CA GLU A 180 -21.31 24.87 10.97
C GLU A 180 -19.97 24.90 11.72
N GLY A 181 -18.97 24.13 11.25
CA GLY A 181 -17.59 24.21 11.75
C GLY A 181 -17.19 23.24 12.87
N LYS A 182 -18.01 22.24 13.22
CA LYS A 182 -17.59 21.16 14.13
C LYS A 182 -17.84 19.78 13.54
N VAL A 183 -16.75 19.04 13.34
CA VAL A 183 -16.73 17.65 12.86
C VAL A 183 -16.64 16.70 14.04
N CYS A 184 -17.57 15.73 14.13
CA CYS A 184 -17.47 14.33 14.62
C CYS A 184 -18.91 13.74 14.61
N SER A 185 -19.20 12.49 14.22
CA SER A 185 -18.70 11.25 14.83
C SER A 185 -18.93 9.98 13.98
N ALA A 186 -18.10 8.98 14.27
CA ALA A 186 -18.22 7.58 13.87
C ALA A 186 -18.68 6.73 15.08
N SER A 187 -19.41 5.63 14.84
CA SER A 187 -19.71 4.62 15.87
C SER A 187 -18.51 3.68 16.04
N GLY A 188 -17.70 3.90 17.08
CA GLY A 188 -16.56 3.06 17.46
C GLY A 188 -15.78 3.68 18.62
N ASP A 189 -15.07 2.85 19.40
CA ASP A 189 -14.21 3.33 20.48
C ASP A 189 -13.10 4.23 19.90
N VAL A 190 -13.05 5.50 20.31
CA VAL A 190 -11.94 6.39 19.99
C VAL A 190 -10.69 5.89 20.70
N SER A 191 -9.84 5.17 19.98
CA SER A 191 -8.56 4.65 20.47
C SER A 191 -7.42 5.31 19.73
N THR A 192 -6.38 5.72 20.45
CA THR A 192 -5.17 6.26 19.83
C THR A 192 -4.32 5.12 19.28
N LEU A 193 -3.53 5.39 18.24
CA LEU A 193 -2.52 4.43 17.77
C LEU A 193 -1.40 4.18 18.80
N ALA A 194 -1.41 4.83 19.95
CA ALA A 194 -0.53 4.50 21.07
C ALA A 194 -0.98 3.22 21.81
N ASP A 195 -2.26 2.83 21.72
CA ASP A 195 -2.73 1.55 22.24
C ASP A 195 -2.22 0.39 21.35
N PRO A 196 -1.44 -0.56 21.89
CA PRO A 196 -0.84 -1.63 21.10
C PRO A 196 -1.86 -2.59 20.48
N TYR A 197 -3.04 -2.79 21.09
CA TYR A 197 -4.08 -3.63 20.51
C TYR A 197 -4.74 -2.95 19.31
N THR A 198 -5.02 -1.66 19.43
CA THR A 198 -5.54 -0.83 18.33
C THR A 198 -4.55 -0.75 17.19
N TRP A 199 -3.26 -0.56 17.48
CA TRP A 199 -2.19 -0.60 16.47
C TRP A 199 -2.12 -1.97 15.78
N CYS A 200 -2.13 -3.07 16.54
CA CYS A 200 -2.10 -4.41 15.95
C CYS A 200 -3.30 -4.66 15.04
N ARG A 201 -4.50 -4.24 15.46
CA ARG A 201 -5.72 -4.34 14.66
C ARG A 201 -5.66 -3.48 13.40
N MET A 202 -5.28 -2.20 13.53
CA MET A 202 -5.07 -1.27 12.40
C MET A 202 -4.11 -1.84 11.35
N PHE A 203 -3.04 -2.49 11.82
CA PHE A 203 -2.00 -2.99 10.95
C PHE A 203 -2.10 -4.49 10.64
N HIS A 204 -3.22 -5.15 10.99
CA HIS A 204 -3.50 -6.59 10.84
C HIS A 204 -2.38 -7.50 11.36
N VAL A 205 -1.74 -7.08 12.45
CA VAL A 205 -0.76 -7.88 13.16
C VAL A 205 -1.48 -8.99 13.92
N GLY A 206 -1.25 -10.24 13.49
CA GLY A 206 -1.85 -11.41 14.10
C GLY A 206 -1.43 -11.56 15.56
N ILE A 207 -2.41 -11.56 16.46
CA ILE A 207 -2.23 -11.81 17.90
C ILE A 207 -2.71 -13.23 18.23
N THR A 208 -1.85 -14.04 18.83
CA THR A 208 -2.21 -15.37 19.34
C THR A 208 -1.70 -15.50 20.77
N GLY A 209 -2.61 -15.75 21.72
CA GLY A 209 -2.23 -15.87 23.15
C GLY A 209 -1.54 -14.63 23.72
N GLY A 210 -1.89 -13.42 23.26
CA GLY A 210 -1.27 -12.16 23.68
C GLY A 210 0.09 -11.87 23.04
N VAL A 211 0.53 -12.68 22.06
CA VAL A 211 1.77 -12.47 21.30
C VAL A 211 1.43 -11.96 19.90
N ALA A 212 1.90 -10.76 19.56
CA ALA A 212 1.83 -10.16 18.24
C ALA A 212 2.94 -10.71 17.34
N THR A 213 2.60 -10.99 16.08
CA THR A 213 3.56 -11.42 15.03
C THR A 213 4.02 -10.22 14.22
N VAL A 214 5.23 -9.73 14.50
CA VAL A 214 5.82 -8.54 13.86
C VAL A 214 7.08 -8.92 13.09
N PHE A 215 7.58 -8.03 12.23
CA PHE A 215 8.60 -8.37 11.25
C PHE A 215 9.86 -7.51 11.35
N LYS A 216 11.01 -8.12 11.10
CA LYS A 216 12.30 -7.43 11.05
C LYS A 216 13.00 -7.72 9.74
N ALA A 217 13.31 -6.67 8.99
CA ALA A 217 14.24 -6.74 7.88
C ALA A 217 15.69 -6.77 8.39
N VAL A 218 16.48 -7.70 7.89
CA VAL A 218 17.86 -7.97 8.31
C VAL A 218 18.79 -8.21 7.12
N ASP A 219 20.07 -7.96 7.32
CA ASP A 219 21.13 -8.28 6.36
C ASP A 219 21.48 -9.79 6.36
N ALA A 220 22.46 -10.16 5.54
CA ALA A 220 22.95 -11.55 5.43
C ALA A 220 23.50 -12.11 6.76
N PHE A 221 23.82 -11.26 7.74
CA PHE A 221 24.31 -11.61 9.06
C PHE A 221 23.21 -11.62 10.13
N TRP A 222 21.95 -11.51 9.73
CA TRP A 222 20.77 -11.50 10.61
C TRP A 222 20.75 -10.30 11.56
N THR A 223 21.22 -9.14 11.12
CA THR A 223 21.20 -7.91 11.93
C THR A 223 20.90 -6.68 11.07
N THR A 224 21.01 -5.50 11.67
CA THR A 224 21.01 -4.21 10.99
C THR A 224 22.16 -3.37 11.50
N ALA A 225 22.57 -2.33 10.78
CA ALA A 225 23.70 -1.49 11.17
C ALA A 225 23.57 -0.88 12.60
N ARG A 226 22.35 -0.65 13.07
CA ARG A 226 22.09 -0.19 14.45
C ARG A 226 22.08 -1.34 15.45
N ALA A 227 21.41 -2.45 15.13
CA ALA A 227 21.33 -3.62 15.99
C ALA A 227 22.71 -4.27 16.23
N ALA A 228 23.56 -4.28 15.21
CA ALA A 228 24.93 -4.81 15.29
C ALA A 228 25.79 -4.08 16.33
N ARG A 229 25.65 -2.75 16.45
CA ARG A 229 26.36 -1.96 17.46
C ARG A 229 25.93 -2.29 18.89
N ALA A 230 24.70 -2.76 19.04
CA ALA A 230 24.13 -3.22 20.30
C ALA A 230 24.30 -4.74 20.53
N GLY A 231 24.98 -5.45 19.62
CA GLY A 231 25.16 -6.91 19.70
C GLY A 231 23.88 -7.72 19.49
N VAL A 232 22.86 -7.16 18.85
CA VAL A 232 21.56 -7.80 18.63
C VAL A 232 21.51 -8.47 17.26
N PHE A 233 21.13 -9.75 17.24
CA PHE A 233 20.99 -10.57 16.05
C PHE A 233 19.66 -11.34 16.08
N TYR A 234 18.96 -11.38 14.94
CA TYR A 234 17.64 -12.01 14.77
C TYR A 234 17.77 -13.33 14.00
N ARG A 235 18.73 -14.17 14.41
CA ARG A 235 18.98 -15.45 13.73
C ARG A 235 17.74 -16.36 13.92
N PRO A 236 17.37 -17.18 12.93
CA PRO A 236 16.26 -18.12 13.10
C PRO A 236 16.43 -18.98 14.36
N GLY A 237 15.35 -19.14 15.13
CA GLY A 237 15.35 -19.84 16.42
C GLY A 237 15.81 -19.00 17.63
N THR A 238 16.22 -17.74 17.45
CA THR A 238 16.69 -16.89 18.57
C THR A 238 15.59 -16.01 19.15
N LEU A 239 15.83 -15.53 20.38
CA LEU A 239 14.96 -14.62 21.14
C LEU A 239 15.76 -13.35 21.52
N PRO A 240 16.01 -12.43 20.58
CA PRO A 240 16.78 -11.23 20.89
C PRO A 240 16.09 -10.38 21.97
N GLN A 241 16.92 -9.70 22.76
CA GLN A 241 16.52 -8.77 23.81
C GLN A 241 17.26 -7.45 23.62
N ALA A 242 16.56 -6.34 23.78
CA ALA A 242 17.18 -5.03 23.71
C ALA A 242 17.95 -4.72 24.99
N PRO A 243 19.22 -4.28 24.90
CA PRO A 243 19.99 -3.86 26.06
C PRO A 243 19.60 -2.46 26.58
N ASP A 244 18.86 -1.69 25.78
CA ASP A 244 18.60 -0.27 26.01
C ASP A 244 17.11 0.07 26.06
N TRP A 245 16.24 -0.89 26.41
CA TRP A 245 14.79 -0.70 26.45
C TRP A 245 14.36 0.48 27.32
N VAL A 246 13.46 1.30 26.78
CA VAL A 246 12.74 2.36 27.49
C VAL A 246 11.25 2.22 27.16
N ASP A 247 10.43 2.20 28.19
CA ASP A 247 8.98 2.03 28.08
C ASP A 247 8.27 3.36 27.75
N ASP A 248 8.44 3.78 26.50
CA ASP A 248 7.80 4.95 25.90
C ASP A 248 7.42 4.70 24.43
N ASP A 249 6.68 5.62 23.82
CA ASP A 249 6.26 5.64 22.42
C ASP A 249 7.25 6.40 21.51
N VAL A 250 8.44 6.73 22.02
CA VAL A 250 9.45 7.52 21.30
C VAL A 250 10.33 6.62 20.45
N ALA A 251 10.65 7.09 19.24
CA ALA A 251 11.58 6.40 18.35
C ALA A 251 13.00 6.31 18.95
N GLY A 252 13.60 5.14 18.82
CA GLY A 252 14.84 4.78 19.53
C GLY A 252 14.56 3.87 20.74
N HIS A 253 15.62 3.24 21.25
CA HIS A 253 15.58 2.27 22.34
C HIS A 253 14.72 1.02 22.05
N GLY A 254 15.12 -0.15 22.52
CA GLY A 254 14.35 -1.36 22.26
C GLY A 254 14.57 -1.99 20.88
N LEU A 255 13.83 -3.07 20.63
CA LEU A 255 13.82 -3.76 19.35
C LEU A 255 12.69 -3.19 18.48
N HIS A 256 13.02 -2.61 17.32
CA HIS A 256 12.04 -2.07 16.37
C HIS A 256 11.58 -3.11 15.36
N PHE A 257 10.28 -3.18 15.10
CA PHE A 257 9.66 -4.10 14.16
C PHE A 257 8.62 -3.39 13.29
N SER A 258 8.35 -3.94 12.11
CA SER A 258 7.29 -3.51 11.21
C SER A 258 6.08 -4.45 11.28
N PRO A 259 4.86 -3.97 10.95
CA PRO A 259 3.67 -4.79 11.06
C PRO A 259 3.54 -5.88 10.00
N THR A 260 4.13 -5.68 8.81
CA THR A 260 4.10 -6.64 7.70
C THR A 260 5.50 -6.91 7.13
N PRO A 261 5.71 -8.04 6.43
CA PRO A 261 6.96 -8.30 5.73
C PRO A 261 7.28 -7.25 4.65
N PHE A 262 6.26 -6.77 3.93
CA PHE A 262 6.40 -5.74 2.90
C PHE A 262 6.94 -4.43 3.49
N GLN A 263 6.29 -3.92 4.54
CA GLN A 263 6.74 -2.69 5.21
C GLN A 263 8.13 -2.84 5.83
N ALA A 264 8.49 -4.03 6.34
CA ALA A 264 9.84 -4.28 6.81
C ALA A 264 10.89 -4.05 5.70
N ARG A 265 10.60 -4.51 4.47
CA ARG A 265 11.47 -4.31 3.30
C ARG A 265 11.51 -2.85 2.85
N GLU A 266 10.41 -2.11 2.95
CA GLU A 266 10.39 -0.68 2.62
C GLU A 266 11.24 0.16 3.57
N VAL A 267 11.20 -0.15 4.87
CA VAL A 267 11.98 0.54 5.91
C VAL A 267 13.48 0.27 5.74
N VAL A 268 13.85 -0.93 5.28
CA VAL A 268 15.25 -1.31 5.03
C VAL A 268 15.39 -1.87 3.61
N ARG A 269 15.42 -0.97 2.61
CA ARG A 269 15.44 -1.33 1.18
C ARG A 269 16.59 -2.24 0.73
N SER A 270 17.69 -2.30 1.49
CA SER A 270 18.84 -3.16 1.22
C SER A 270 18.88 -4.45 2.05
N CYS A 271 17.78 -4.82 2.70
CA CYS A 271 17.73 -6.05 3.49
C CYS A 271 17.91 -7.29 2.62
N ALA A 272 18.61 -8.29 3.17
CA ALA A 272 18.78 -9.57 2.50
C ALA A 272 17.60 -10.50 2.80
N ARG A 273 17.00 -10.36 3.99
CA ARG A 273 15.96 -11.26 4.51
C ARG A 273 14.98 -10.52 5.40
N VAL A 274 13.80 -11.10 5.57
CA VAL A 274 12.83 -10.70 6.59
C VAL A 274 12.61 -11.87 7.55
N VAL A 275 12.55 -11.57 8.84
CA VAL A 275 12.18 -12.54 9.87
C VAL A 275 10.90 -12.13 10.58
N SER A 276 10.05 -13.08 10.90
CA SER A 276 8.94 -12.91 11.84
C SER A 276 9.48 -13.01 13.26
N CYS A 277 8.87 -12.27 14.19
CA CYS A 277 9.23 -12.20 15.60
C CYS A 277 7.93 -12.15 16.42
N GLY A 278 7.79 -12.96 17.46
CA GLY A 278 6.68 -12.81 18.39
C GLY A 278 7.06 -11.88 19.54
N VAL A 279 6.26 -10.85 19.80
CA VAL A 279 6.42 -9.93 20.93
C VAL A 279 5.14 -9.89 21.76
N LEU A 280 5.25 -9.69 23.08
CA LEU A 280 4.05 -9.54 23.91
C LEU A 280 3.36 -8.21 23.58
N VAL A 281 2.05 -8.25 23.28
CA VAL A 281 1.27 -7.04 22.97
C VAL A 281 1.31 -6.06 24.15
N ALA A 282 1.34 -6.56 25.39
CA ALA A 282 1.45 -5.75 26.60
C ALA A 282 2.80 -4.98 26.71
N GLU A 283 3.87 -5.50 26.11
CA GLU A 283 5.21 -4.89 26.11
C GLU A 283 5.49 -4.11 24.80
N LEU A 284 4.57 -4.16 23.84
CA LEU A 284 4.69 -3.47 22.56
C LEU A 284 4.33 -1.99 22.75
N ARG A 285 5.14 -1.10 22.15
CA ARG A 285 4.85 0.33 22.03
C ARG A 285 4.84 0.72 20.56
N PRO A 286 3.69 1.16 20.03
CA PRO A 286 3.65 1.81 18.73
C PRO A 286 4.54 3.05 18.73
N VAL A 287 5.34 3.23 17.69
CA VAL A 287 6.22 4.41 17.51
C VAL A 287 5.73 5.26 16.34
N SER A 288 5.30 4.60 15.27
CA SER A 288 4.73 5.20 14.07
C SER A 288 3.73 4.22 13.43
N ASP A 289 3.18 4.59 12.28
CA ASP A 289 2.22 3.74 11.54
C ASP A 289 2.86 2.47 10.98
N ASP A 290 4.18 2.44 10.88
CA ASP A 290 4.96 1.40 10.22
C ASP A 290 6.00 0.76 11.15
N VAL A 291 6.09 1.23 12.40
CA VAL A 291 7.06 0.77 13.38
C VAL A 291 6.45 0.68 14.78
N CYS A 292 6.67 -0.46 15.42
CA CYS A 292 6.54 -0.60 16.87
C CYS A 292 7.91 -0.94 17.50
N LYS A 293 8.03 -0.79 18.81
CA LYS A 293 9.16 -1.25 19.60
C LYS A 293 8.74 -2.19 20.73
N ALA A 294 9.61 -3.11 21.10
CA ALA A 294 9.41 -4.02 22.24
C ALA A 294 10.75 -4.33 22.94
N PRO A 295 10.74 -4.72 24.22
CA PRO A 295 11.96 -5.03 24.96
C PRO A 295 12.63 -6.32 24.50
N ARG A 296 11.85 -7.29 24.00
CA ARG A 296 12.33 -8.64 23.69
C ARG A 296 11.39 -9.38 22.75
N VAL A 297 11.96 -10.38 22.09
CA VAL A 297 11.21 -11.39 21.35
C VAL A 297 10.88 -12.55 22.30
N VAL A 298 9.62 -12.99 22.30
CA VAL A 298 9.11 -14.10 23.14
C VAL A 298 8.72 -15.33 22.33
N ARG A 299 8.57 -15.21 21.01
CA ARG A 299 8.47 -16.35 20.07
C ARG A 299 9.58 -16.24 19.05
N ALA A 300 10.31 -17.34 18.88
CA ALA A 300 11.58 -17.38 18.17
C ALA A 300 11.51 -16.74 16.79
N CYS A 301 12.59 -16.09 16.37
CA CYS A 301 12.68 -15.54 15.03
C CYS A 301 12.54 -16.65 14.00
N GLU A 302 11.72 -16.46 12.97
CA GLU A 302 11.57 -17.40 11.86
C GLU A 302 11.76 -16.64 10.54
N VAL A 303 12.37 -17.28 9.55
CA VAL A 303 12.48 -16.68 8.21
C VAL A 303 11.08 -16.65 7.61
N VAL A 304 10.69 -15.51 7.05
CA VAL A 304 9.49 -15.45 6.21
C VAL A 304 9.91 -15.90 4.82
N ASP A 305 9.28 -16.95 4.31
CA ASP A 305 9.57 -17.53 2.98
C ASP A 305 9.64 -16.43 1.89
N GLU A 306 10.59 -16.59 0.97
CA GLU A 306 10.95 -15.61 -0.07
C GLU A 306 9.83 -15.30 -1.07
#